data_AF-A0A961TH31-F1
#
_entry.id   AF-A0A961TH31-F1
#
_cell.length_a   1.000
_cell.length_b   1.000
_cell.length_c   1.000
_cell.angle_alpha   90.00
_cell.angle_beta   90.00
_cell.angle_gamma   90.00
#
_symmetry.space_group_name_H-M   'P 1'
#
loop_
_entity.id
_entity.type
_entity.pdbx_description
1 polymer ?
#
loop_
_entity_poly.entity_id
_entity_poly.type
_entity_poly.pdbx_seq_one_letter_code
_entity_poly.pdbx_strand_id
1 'polypeptide(L)' 'LLAMNMACTLFRMTPQEALAGTTVHAARALGISDSGSIQAGMRADLAIWDVEQPAELSYRMGFNPLWKRVFGGVM' A
#
# COMPACT_ATOMS: atom_id res chain seq x y z
N LEU A 1 -3.33 -4.58 -5.41
CA LEU A 1 -2.09 -4.83 -6.16
C LEU A 1 -2.24 -4.60 -7.66
N LEU A 2 -3.34 -5.04 -8.31
CA LEU A 2 -3.58 -4.79 -9.74
C LEU A 2 -3.46 -3.31 -10.15
N ALA A 3 -4.06 -2.38 -9.40
CA ALA A 3 -3.97 -0.94 -9.68
C ALA A 3 -2.52 -0.40 -9.61
N MET A 4 -1.70 -0.90 -8.67
CA MET A 4 -0.29 -0.51 -8.57
C MET A 4 0.51 -1.03 -9.77
N ASN A 5 0.26 -2.28 -10.19
CA ASN A 5 0.88 -2.83 -11.39
C ASN A 5 0.52 -2.00 -12.63
N MET A 6 -0.76 -1.69 -12.83
CA MET A 6 -1.21 -0.86 -13.94
C MET A 6 -0.58 0.55 -13.91
N ALA A 7 -0.44 1.16 -12.72
CA ALA A 7 0.23 2.46 -12.59
C ALA A 7 1.71 2.39 -13.03
N CYS A 8 2.44 1.35 -12.62
CA CYS A 8 3.82 1.14 -13.05
C CYS A 8 3.92 0.81 -14.54
N THR A 9 3.08 -0.06 -15.07
CA THR A 9 3.14 -0.53 -16.47
C THR A 9 2.63 0.51 -17.47
N LEU A 10 1.50 1.17 -17.17
CA LEU A 10 0.82 2.07 -18.10
C LEU A 10 1.32 3.51 -17.97
N PHE A 11 1.62 3.96 -16.75
CA PHE A 11 2.00 5.35 -16.47
C PHE A 11 3.48 5.52 -16.12
N ARG A 12 4.27 4.44 -16.18
CA ARG A 12 5.72 4.42 -15.86
C ARG A 12 6.05 4.96 -14.46
N MET A 13 5.10 4.85 -13.52
CA MET A 13 5.37 5.17 -12.12
C MET A 13 6.34 4.15 -11.53
N THR A 14 7.20 4.60 -10.63
CA THR A 14 8.01 3.71 -9.81
C THR A 14 7.10 2.95 -8.82
N PRO A 15 7.49 1.73 -8.40
CA PRO A 15 6.78 1.00 -7.35
C PRO A 15 6.55 1.83 -6.08
N GLN A 16 7.52 2.66 -5.72
CA GLN A 16 7.48 3.56 -4.58
C GLN A 16 6.38 4.62 -4.74
N GLU A 17 6.29 5.25 -5.91
CA GLU A 17 5.21 6.21 -6.21
C GLU A 17 3.84 5.55 -6.24
N ALA A 18 3.73 4.35 -6.80
CA ALA A 18 2.48 3.58 -6.79
C ALA A 18 2.06 3.23 -5.36
N LEU A 19 3.01 2.82 -4.49
CA LEU A 19 2.75 2.51 -3.09
C LEU A 19 2.32 3.75 -2.30
N ALA A 20 3.03 4.86 -2.45
CA ALA A 20 2.66 6.15 -1.87
C ALA A 20 1.27 6.62 -2.35
N GLY A 21 0.99 6.39 -3.64
CA GLY A 21 -0.31 6.62 -4.29
C GLY A 21 -1.46 5.93 -3.57
N THR A 22 -1.27 4.66 -3.21
CA THR A 22 -2.27 3.83 -2.51
C THR A 22 -2.29 3.95 -0.99
N THR A 23 -1.41 4.78 -0.40
CA THR A 23 -1.29 4.95 1.06
C THR A 23 -1.43 6.42 1.44
N VAL A 24 -0.32 7.15 1.56
CA VAL A 24 -0.28 8.55 2.01
C VAL A 24 -1.11 9.46 1.09
N HIS A 25 -0.96 9.32 -0.23
CA HIS A 25 -1.69 10.16 -1.19
C HIS A 25 -3.17 9.81 -1.27
N ALA A 26 -3.53 8.53 -1.14
CA ALA A 26 -4.93 8.10 -1.05
C ALA A 26 -5.62 8.67 0.19
N ALA A 27 -4.99 8.56 1.37
CA ALA A 27 -5.53 9.12 2.60
C ALA A 27 -5.73 10.64 2.50
N ARG A 28 -4.71 11.36 1.99
CA ARG A 28 -4.81 12.81 1.74
C ARG A 28 -5.92 13.15 0.75
N ALA A 29 -6.08 12.40 -0.34
CA ALA A 29 -7.12 12.64 -1.35
C ALA A 29 -8.54 12.44 -0.79
N LEU A 30 -8.70 11.52 0.18
CA LEU A 30 -9.96 11.25 0.86
C LEU A 30 -10.19 12.16 2.09
N GLY A 31 -9.27 13.08 2.40
CA GLY A 31 -9.38 13.93 3.60
C GLY A 31 -9.19 13.17 4.92
N ILE A 32 -8.62 11.97 4.87
CA ILE A 32 -8.34 11.13 6.04
C ILE A 32 -6.95 11.52 6.58
N SER A 33 -6.92 12.07 7.79
CA SER A 33 -5.68 12.53 8.44
C SER A 33 -5.09 11.54 9.44
N ASP A 34 -5.86 10.53 9.85
CA ASP A 34 -5.47 9.54 10.85
C ASP A 34 -5.02 8.21 10.22
N SER A 35 -4.74 8.17 8.92
CA SER A 35 -4.33 6.95 8.19
C SER A 35 -3.40 7.28 7.02
N GLY A 36 -2.79 6.23 6.44
CA GLY A 36 -1.96 6.34 5.24
C GLY A 36 -0.46 6.38 5.51
N SER A 37 -0.03 6.56 6.77
CA SER A 37 1.37 6.41 7.19
C SER A 37 1.47 5.67 8.53
N ILE A 38 2.63 5.05 8.77
CA ILE A 38 2.92 4.36 10.02
C ILE A 38 3.58 5.37 10.97
N GLN A 39 2.78 5.99 11.84
CA GLN A 39 3.25 6.95 12.83
C GLN A 39 2.44 6.81 14.13
N ALA A 40 3.07 7.12 15.27
CA ALA A 40 2.37 7.23 16.54
C ALA A 40 1.21 8.24 16.45
N GLY A 41 0.04 7.84 16.96
CA GLY A 41 -1.18 8.64 16.92
C GLY A 41 -2.07 8.41 15.68
N MET A 42 -1.65 7.58 14.72
CA MET A 42 -2.46 7.16 13.57
C MET A 42 -3.18 5.83 13.84
N ARG A 43 -4.23 5.53 13.07
CA ARG A 43 -4.92 4.24 13.12
C ARG A 43 -3.96 3.11 12.78
N ALA A 44 -4.08 2.01 13.53
CA ALA A 44 -3.28 0.80 13.32
C ALA A 44 -3.84 -0.04 12.16
N ASP A 45 -3.88 0.56 10.97
CA ASP A 45 -4.27 -0.08 9.72
C ASP A 45 -3.00 -0.51 8.99
N LEU A 46 -2.64 -1.79 9.12
CA LEU A 46 -1.38 -2.34 8.62
C LEU A 46 -1.64 -3.52 7.70
N ALA A 47 -0.90 -3.58 6.60
CA ALA A 47 -0.83 -4.75 5.75
C ALA A 47 0.61 -5.28 5.80
N ILE A 48 0.77 -6.51 6.28
CA ILE A 48 2.04 -7.22 6.35
C ILE A 48 2.13 -8.10 5.12
N TRP A 49 3.20 -7.90 4.34
CA TRP A 49 3.44 -8.59 3.09
C TRP A 49 4.66 -9.47 3.22
N ASP A 50 4.58 -10.71 2.73
CA ASP A 50 5.71 -11.62 2.64
C ASP A 50 6.43 -11.39 1.30
N VAL A 51 7.28 -10.37 1.27
CA VAL A 51 8.04 -9.94 0.09
C VAL A 51 9.44 -9.48 0.52
N GLU A 52 10.45 -9.69 -0.32
CA GLU A 52 11.82 -9.26 -0.02
C GLU A 52 12.03 -7.78 -0.39
N GLN A 53 11.35 -7.31 -1.44
CA GLN A 53 11.41 -5.92 -1.88
C GLN A 53 10.03 -5.32 -2.15
N PRO A 54 9.79 -4.03 -1.83
CA PRO A 54 8.50 -3.36 -2.09
C PRO A 54 8.05 -3.39 -3.56
N ALA A 55 9.02 -3.49 -4.49
CA ALA A 55 8.74 -3.58 -5.92
C ALA A 55 7.94 -4.84 -6.32
N GLU A 56 8.04 -5.91 -5.53
CA GLU A 56 7.30 -7.15 -5.78
C GLU A 56 5.79 -6.97 -5.70
N LEU A 57 5.30 -6.01 -4.91
CA LEU A 57 3.88 -5.67 -4.78
C LEU A 57 3.29 -5.13 -6.09
N SER A 58 4.09 -4.42 -6.88
CA SER A 58 3.69 -3.88 -8.19
C SER A 58 4.02 -4.81 -9.36
N TYR A 59 4.91 -5.78 -9.19
CA TYR A 59 5.40 -6.61 -10.31
C TYR A 59 4.58 -7.88 -10.52
N ARG A 60 4.12 -8.55 -9.45
CA ARG A 60 3.37 -9.82 -9.58
C ARG A 60 1.87 -9.58 -9.76
N MET A 61 1.35 -9.80 -10.96
CA MET A 61 -0.09 -9.89 -11.21
C MET A 61 -0.63 -11.24 -10.70
N GLY A 62 -1.70 -11.23 -9.92
CA GLY A 62 -2.43 -12.45 -9.50
C GLY A 62 -1.88 -13.19 -8.28
N PHE A 63 -0.78 -12.73 -7.68
CA PHE A 63 -0.27 -13.25 -6.41
C PHE A 63 -0.69 -12.32 -5.27
N ASN A 64 -1.22 -12.88 -4.18
CA ASN A 64 -1.55 -12.12 -2.98
C ASN A 64 -0.54 -12.45 -1.86
N PRO A 65 0.59 -11.73 -1.75
CA PRO A 65 1.58 -11.95 -0.71
C PRO A 65 1.14 -11.37 0.65
N LEU A 66 -0.14 -11.04 0.82
CA LEU A 66 -0.65 -10.54 2.09
C LEU A 66 -0.57 -11.64 3.14
N TRP A 67 0.42 -11.54 4.02
CA TRP A 67 0.58 -12.45 5.15
C TRP A 67 -0.43 -12.14 6.24
N LYS A 68 -0.64 -10.84 6.52
CA LYS A 68 -1.53 -10.41 7.59
C LYS A 68 -2.09 -9.02 7.35
N ARG A 69 -3.31 -8.80 7.82
CA ARG A 69 -3.93 -7.48 7.85
C ARG A 69 -4.29 -7.15 9.30
N VAL A 70 -4.06 -5.90 9.68
CA VAL A 70 -4.52 -5.31 10.94
C VAL A 70 -5.39 -4.13 10.56
N PHE A 71 -6.57 -4.02 11.14
CA PHE A 71 -7.47 -2.90 10.92
C PHE A 71 -8.00 -2.40 12.26
N GLY A 72 -7.79 -1.12 12.56
CA GLY A 72 -8.15 -0.54 13.85
C GLY A 72 -7.47 -1.20 15.05
N GLY A 73 -6.30 -1.84 14.86
CA GLY A 73 -5.60 -2.60 15.90
C GLY A 73 -6.13 -4.02 16.14
N VAL A 74 -7.14 -4.46 15.38
CA VAL A 74 -7.66 -5.83 15.42
C VAL A 74 -7.11 -6.62 14.24
N MET A 75 -6.71 -7.87 14.50
CA MET A 75 -6.14 -8.79 13.49
C MET A 75 -7.21 -9.67 12.86
#